data_AF-A0A7K2M2F7-F1
#
_entry.id   AF-A0A7K2M2F7-F1
#
_cell.length_a   1.000
_cell.length_b   1.000
_cell.length_c   1.000
_cell.angle_alpha   90.00
_cell.angle_beta   90.00
_cell.angle_gamma   90.00
#
_symmetry.space_group_name_H-M   'P 1'
#
loop_
_entity.id
_entity.type
_entity.pdbx_description
1 polymer ?
#
loop_
_entity_poly.entity_id
_entity_poly.type
_entity_poly.pdbx_seq_one_letter_code
_entity_poly.pdbx_strand_id
1 'polypeptide(L)' 'MLAVTGVLGWLASFALTVEDWRVLKEPAHPLSCDISPVIGCGSAMASAQGHLLGFPNMLLGLGAFAAV' A
#
# COMPACT_ATOMS: atom_id res chain seq x y z
N MET A 1 10.43 4.42 20.44
CA MET A 1 9.23 3.83 19.83
C MET A 1 8.92 4.42 18.45
N LEU A 2 9.05 5.74 18.24
CA LEU A 2 8.81 6.41 16.94
C LEU A 2 9.54 5.77 15.75
N ALA A 3 10.85 5.54 15.84
CA ALA A 3 11.61 4.89 14.77
C ALA A 3 11.13 3.45 14.45
N VAL A 4 10.67 2.69 15.45
CA VAL A 4 10.16 1.32 15.23
C VAL A 4 8.84 1.36 14.48
N THR A 5 7.93 2.25 14.88
CA THR A 5 6.65 2.44 14.18
C THR A 5 6.83 3.06 12.80
N GLY A 6 7.83 3.94 12.62
CA GLY A 6 8.22 4.49 11.33
C GLY A 6 8.71 3.40 10.38
N VAL A 7 9.64 2.55 10.81
CA VAL A 7 10.13 1.41 10.02
C VAL A 7 9.01 0.44 9.66
N LEU A 8 8.11 0.12 10.59
CA LEU A 8 6.96 -0.75 10.30
C LEU A 8 6.01 -0.14 9.27
N GLY A 9 5.69 1.16 9.39
CA GLY A 9 4.85 1.87 8.43
C GLY A 9 5.50 2.00 7.05
N TRP A 10 6.83 2.16 7.02
CA TRP A 10 7.60 2.20 5.79
C TRP A 10 7.60 0.85 5.07
N LEU A 11 7.83 -0.25 5.80
CA LEU A 11 7.77 -1.62 5.25
C LEU A 11 6.37 -1.97 4.73
N ALA A 12 5.31 -1.58 5.44
CA ALA A 12 3.94 -1.76 4.97
C ALA A 12 3.71 -0.99 3.66
N SER A 13 4.07 0.30 3.62
CA SER A 13 3.91 1.14 2.42
C SER A 13 4.72 0.61 1.23
N PHE A 14 5.92 0.08 1.49
CA PHE A 14 6.75 -0.58 0.48
C PHE A 14 6.10 -1.85 -0.07
N ALA A 15 5.58 -2.73 0.80
CA ALA A 15 4.91 -3.95 0.39
C ALA A 15 3.69 -3.66 -0.51
N LEU A 16 2.80 -2.73 -0.09
CA LEU A 16 1.65 -2.35 -0.89
C LEU A 16 2.06 -1.75 -2.25
N THR A 17 3.14 -0.95 -2.29
CA THR A 17 3.65 -0.41 -3.56
C THR A 17 4.08 -1.54 -4.49
N VAL A 18 4.86 -2.51 -4.00
CA VAL A 18 5.31 -3.67 -4.80
C VAL A 18 4.14 -4.50 -5.30
N GLU A 19 3.12 -4.70 -4.48
CA GLU A 19 1.90 -5.41 -4.86
C GLU A 19 1.12 -4.65 -5.94
N ASP A 20 0.99 -3.33 -5.83
CA ASP A 20 0.35 -2.49 -6.85
C ASP A 20 1.06 -2.63 -8.22
N TRP A 21 2.40 -2.61 -8.24
CA TRP A 21 3.19 -2.88 -9.45
C TRP A 21 2.96 -4.29 -10.04
N ARG A 22 2.68 -5.29 -9.20
CA ARG A 22 2.38 -6.66 -9.65
C ARG A 22 0.97 -6.75 -10.19
N VAL A 23 -0.02 -6.16 -9.52
CA VAL A 23 -1.41 -6.06 -10.00
C VAL A 23 -1.48 -5.31 -11.33
N LEU A 24 -0.67 -4.27 -11.50
CA LEU A 24 -0.59 -3.52 -12.75
C LEU A 24 -0.06 -4.36 -13.92
N LYS A 25 0.79 -5.36 -13.65
CA LYS A 25 1.26 -6.33 -14.65
C LYS A 25 0.30 -7.50 -14.83
N GLU A 26 -0.28 -7.98 -13.74
CA GLU A 26 -1.14 -9.15 -13.70
C GLU A 26 -2.33 -8.88 -12.75
N PRO A 27 -3.50 -8.47 -13.29
CA PRO A 27 -4.63 -8.00 -12.47
C PRO A 27 -5.28 -9.08 -11.61
N ALA A 28 -4.92 -10.35 -11.81
CA ALA A 28 -5.36 -11.49 -10.99
C ALA A 28 -4.35 -11.84 -9.88
N HIS A 29 -3.32 -11.03 -9.63
CA HIS A 29 -2.33 -11.31 -8.59
C HIS A 29 -2.99 -11.27 -7.20
N PRO A 30 -2.86 -12.34 -6.39
CA PRO A 30 -3.42 -12.35 -5.05
C PRO A 30 -2.66 -11.35 -4.16
N LEU A 31 -3.39 -10.42 -3.54
CA LEU A 31 -2.82 -9.52 -2.54
C LEU A 31 -2.59 -10.29 -1.24
N SER A 32 -1.37 -10.20 -0.72
CA SER A 32 -0.97 -10.81 0.55
C SER A 32 -1.68 -10.19 1.75
N CYS A 33 -2.23 -8.98 1.57
CA CYS A 33 -3.01 -8.21 2.52
C CYS A 33 -4.52 -8.56 2.49
N ASP A 34 -4.96 -9.36 1.50
CA ASP A 34 -6.38 -9.70 1.30
C ASP A 34 -6.77 -10.94 2.12
N ILE A 35 -7.49 -10.75 3.22
CA ILE A 35 -7.86 -11.82 4.16
C ILE A 35 -9.25 -12.39 3.79
N SER A 36 -10.10 -11.56 3.18
CA SER A 36 -11.45 -11.90 2.77
C SER A 36 -11.94 -10.88 1.74
N PRO A 37 -12.84 -11.23 0.81
CA PRO A 37 -13.38 -10.30 -0.20
C PRO A 37 -14.05 -9.03 0.36
N VAL A 38 -14.38 -9.02 1.65
CA VAL A 38 -14.92 -7.83 2.36
C VAL A 38 -13.84 -7.07 3.13
N ILE A 39 -12.79 -7.75 3.58
CA ILE A 39 -11.68 -7.19 4.37
C ILE A 39 -10.40 -7.45 3.55
N GLY A 40 -10.29 -6.63 2.51
CA GLY A 40 -9.29 -6.76 1.47
C GLY A 40 -8.68 -5.41 1.16
N CYS A 41 -7.39 -5.42 0.82
CA CYS A 41 -6.66 -4.19 0.55
C CYS A 41 -6.86 -3.73 -0.89
N GLY A 42 -7.29 -4.64 -1.79
CA GLY A 42 -7.53 -4.32 -3.20
C GLY A 42 -8.65 -3.30 -3.41
N SER A 43 -9.75 -3.41 -2.67
CA SER A 43 -10.86 -2.43 -2.75
C SER A 43 -10.44 -1.04 -2.26
N ALA A 44 -9.57 -0.97 -1.25
CA ALA A 44 -9.01 0.28 -0.75
C ALA A 44 -7.96 0.87 -1.71
N MET A 45 -7.09 0.04 -2.31
CA MET A 45 -6.12 0.48 -3.32
C MET A 45 -6.80 1.09 -4.56
N ALA A 46 -7.84 0.43 -5.06
CA ALA A 46 -8.58 0.86 -6.25
C ALA A 46 -9.56 2.02 -5.99
N SER A 47 -9.77 2.39 -4.72
CA SER A 47 -10.63 3.52 -4.36
C SER A 47 -9.99 4.86 -4.72
N ALA A 48 -10.80 5.90 -4.88
CA ALA A 48 -10.33 7.28 -5.08
C ALA A 48 -9.41 7.76 -3.94
N GLN A 49 -9.61 7.25 -2.71
CA GLN A 49 -8.71 7.52 -1.58
C GLN A 49 -7.33 6.86 -1.74
N GLY A 50 -7.25 5.76 -2.52
CA GLY A 50 -6.01 5.05 -2.82
C GLY A 50 -5.13 5.77 -3.84
N HIS A 51 -5.68 6.72 -4.61
CA HIS A 51 -4.95 7.51 -5.59
C HIS A 51 -5.05 9.01 -5.28
N LEU A 52 -4.25 9.47 -4.32
CA LEU A 52 -4.21 10.88 -3.96
C LEU A 52 -3.29 11.63 -4.93
N LEU A 53 -3.71 12.82 -5.39
CA LEU A 53 -2.92 13.67 -6.31
C LEU A 53 -2.57 12.99 -7.66
N GLY A 54 -3.32 11.96 -8.06
CA GLY A 54 -3.11 11.23 -9.31
C GLY A 54 -2.07 10.10 -9.25
N PHE A 55 -1.57 9.76 -8.05
CA PHE A 55 -0.66 8.64 -7.85
C PHE A 55 -1.04 7.79 -6.62
N PRO A 56 -0.58 6.53 -6.53
CA PRO A 56 -0.93 5.66 -5.42
C PRO A 56 -0.47 6.25 -4.09
N ASN A 57 -1.38 6.32 -3.13
CA ASN A 57 -1.14 6.90 -1.80
C ASN A 57 -0.03 6.16 -1.02
N MET A 58 0.27 4.90 -1.38
CA MET A 58 1.39 4.13 -0.81
C MET A 58 2.74 4.83 -1.01
N LEU A 59 2.92 5.56 -2.12
CA LEU A 59 4.14 6.34 -2.37
C LEU A 59 4.28 7.50 -1.38
N LEU A 60 3.16 8.15 -1.02
CA LEU A 60 3.15 9.17 0.04
C LEU A 60 3.53 8.56 1.38
N GLY A 61 3.00 7.37 1.69
CA GLY A 61 3.36 6.61 2.89
C GLY A 61 4.86 6.30 2.95
N LEU A 62 5.46 5.92 1.82
CA LEU A 62 6.89 5.63 1.74
C LEU A 62 7.76 6.84 2.09
N GLY A 63 7.38 8.04 1.64
CA GLY A 63 8.07 9.29 2.00
C GLY A 63 7.80 9.73 3.44
N ALA A 64 6.54 9.65 3.88
CA ALA A 64 6.13 10.11 5.20
C ALA A 64 6.73 9.25 6.34
N PHE A 65 6.70 7.92 6.21
CA PHE A 65 7.27 7.03 7.23
C PHE A 65 8.80 7.01 7.22
N ALA A 66 9.45 7.34 6.11
CA ALA A 66 10.90 7.50 6.06
C ALA A 66 11.38 8.75 6.84
N ALA A 67 10.49 9.73 7.07
CA ALA A 67 10.81 10.96 7.80
C ALA A 67 10.58 10.86 9.32
N VAL A 68 10.03 9.73 9.82
CA VAL A 68 9.69 9.47 11.23
C VAL A 68 10.82 8.72 11.95
#